data_AF-A0AA35S3L8-F1
#
_entry.id   AF-A0AA35S3L8-F1
#
_cell.length_a   1.000
_cell.length_b   1.000
_cell.length_c   1.000
_cell.angle_alpha   90.00
_cell.angle_beta   90.00
_cell.angle_gamma   90.00
#
_symmetry.space_group_name_H-M   'P 1'
#
loop_
_entity.id
_entity.type
_entity.pdbx_description
1 polymer ?
#
loop_
_entity_poly.entity_id
_entity_poly.type
_entity_poly.pdbx_seq_one_letter_code
_entity_poly.pdbx_strand_id
1 'polypeptide(L)'
;MATTGGNAGSQYKGPLKNGRMEGRAEYVFPSGTKYIGNMEDGMFHGRGTLYFPNGGKFEAEWERGRAVGSSGSGGQLTFRDGLQYQETDWRYCDRIDRRFWTEICHGIKPAGRTQLTDRRPEVEIPLGWYDCGDGLYNPQNRMVYSHNMTFLRNADIDEHEWIVGTCRKGVTPEEQFNH
;
A
#
# COMPACT_ATOMS: atom_id res chain seq x y z
N MET A 1 3.25 21.00 29.28
CA MET A 1 2.61 20.96 27.95
C MET A 1 1.12 20.99 28.18
N ALA A 2 0.41 21.99 27.66
CA ALA A 2 -1.03 22.12 27.86
C ALA A 2 -1.77 21.43 26.71
N THR A 3 -2.40 20.29 26.99
CA THR A 3 -3.36 19.61 26.11
C THR A 3 -4.75 20.14 26.43
N THR A 4 -5.12 21.30 25.87
CA THR A 4 -6.47 21.82 26.03
C THR A 4 -7.40 21.07 25.07
N GLY A 5 -8.14 20.10 25.60
CA GLY A 5 -9.23 19.42 24.89
C GLY A 5 -10.42 20.37 24.74
N GLY A 6 -10.46 21.10 23.63
CA GLY A 6 -11.67 21.79 23.18
C GLY A 6 -12.67 20.74 22.70
N ASN A 7 -13.94 20.90 23.10
CA ASN A 7 -15.06 20.06 22.68
C ASN A 7 -14.96 19.62 21.20
N ALA A 8 -15.15 18.31 20.96
CA ALA A 8 -15.21 17.62 19.65
C ALA A 8 -13.97 16.82 19.16
N GLY A 9 -13.02 16.49 20.03
CA GLY A 9 -11.98 15.49 19.70
C GLY A 9 -10.80 16.01 18.86
N SER A 10 -10.67 17.33 18.72
CA SER A 10 -9.45 17.95 18.22
C SER A 10 -8.36 17.97 19.31
N GLN A 11 -7.10 17.87 18.89
CA GLN A 11 -5.95 17.89 19.79
C GLN A 11 -5.01 19.01 19.38
N TYR A 12 -4.59 19.82 20.34
CA TYR A 12 -3.64 20.89 20.12
C TYR A 12 -2.37 20.68 20.94
N LYS A 13 -1.21 20.93 20.33
CA LYS A 13 0.10 20.88 20.96
C LYS A 13 0.93 22.07 20.48
N GLY A 14 0.98 23.11 21.31
CA GLY A 14 1.79 24.30 21.03
C GLY A 14 1.70 25.37 22.12
N PRO A 15 2.35 26.52 21.90
CA PRO A 15 2.27 27.68 22.78
C PRO A 15 0.86 28.29 22.83
N LEU A 16 0.42 28.69 24.01
CA LEU A 16 -0.78 29.51 24.18
C LEU A 16 -0.40 30.89 24.69
N LYS A 17 -0.95 31.95 24.11
CA LYS A 17 -0.83 33.33 24.58
C LYS A 17 -2.24 33.86 24.84
N ASN A 18 -2.52 34.30 26.06
CA ASN A 18 -3.85 34.79 26.45
C ASN A 18 -5.00 33.82 26.11
N GLY A 19 -4.75 32.51 26.19
CA GLY A 19 -5.73 31.47 25.85
C GLY A 19 -5.91 31.22 24.34
N ARG A 20 -5.13 31.87 23.48
CA ARG A 20 -5.15 31.67 22.01
C ARG A 20 -3.91 30.91 21.54
N MET A 21 -4.06 30.11 20.49
CA MET A 21 -2.98 29.33 19.89
C MET A 21 -1.99 30.26 19.19
N GLU A 22 -0.71 30.12 19.51
CA GLU A 22 0.36 31.03 19.06
C GLU A 22 1.64 30.28 18.73
N GLY A 23 2.44 30.85 17.83
CA GLY A 23 3.74 30.31 17.44
C GLY A 23 3.65 28.95 16.75
N ARG A 24 4.77 28.22 16.71
CA ARG A 24 4.84 26.93 16.02
C ARG A 24 4.09 25.86 16.83
N ALA A 25 3.08 25.26 16.20
CA ALA A 25 2.21 24.29 16.85
C ALA A 25 1.78 23.15 15.92
N GLU A 26 1.25 22.11 16.57
CA GLU A 26 0.59 20.98 15.94
C GLU A 26 -0.89 20.98 16.34
N TYR A 27 -1.77 20.85 15.35
CA TYR A 27 -3.21 20.77 15.56
C TYR A 27 -3.79 19.60 14.78
N VAL A 28 -4.43 18.68 15.49
CA VAL A 28 -5.09 17.50 14.93
C VAL A 28 -6.59 17.76 14.92
N PHE A 29 -7.16 17.72 13.72
CA PHE A 29 -8.59 17.82 13.50
C PHE A 29 -9.29 16.51 13.88
N PRO A 30 -10.59 16.55 14.21
CA PRO A 30 -11.38 15.34 14.47
C PRO A 30 -11.43 14.38 13.27
N SER A 31 -11.25 14.90 12.04
CA SER A 31 -11.13 14.09 10.82
C SER A 31 -9.84 13.27 10.73
N GLY A 32 -8.89 13.46 11.65
CA GLY A 32 -7.54 12.88 11.60
C GLY A 32 -6.55 13.69 10.76
N THR A 33 -6.98 14.75 10.08
CA THR A 33 -6.07 15.69 9.42
C THR A 33 -5.21 16.37 10.48
N LYS A 34 -3.93 16.56 10.20
CA LYS A 34 -2.99 17.19 11.12
C LYS A 34 -2.33 18.39 10.48
N TYR A 35 -2.39 19.54 11.13
CA TYR A 35 -1.65 20.74 10.77
C TYR A 35 -0.37 20.85 11.60
N ILE A 36 0.74 21.18 10.95
CA ILE A 36 1.99 21.55 11.60
C ILE A 36 2.48 22.85 10.97
N GLY A 37 2.55 23.92 11.75
CA GLY A 37 2.93 25.23 11.22
C GLY A 37 2.89 26.31 12.28
N ASN A 38 3.02 27.56 11.85
CA ASN A 38 2.83 28.68 12.77
C ASN A 38 1.34 28.98 12.95
N MET A 39 1.01 29.45 14.14
CA MET A 39 -0.31 29.93 14.50
C MET A 39 -0.21 31.33 15.04
N GLU A 40 -1.23 32.12 14.77
CA GLU A 40 -1.38 33.47 15.29
C GLU A 40 -2.86 33.67 15.60
N ASP A 41 -3.15 34.19 16.78
CA ASP A 41 -4.51 34.50 17.24
C ASP A 41 -5.51 33.34 17.17
N GLY A 42 -5.05 32.10 17.33
CA GLY A 42 -5.92 30.92 17.19
C GLY A 42 -6.16 30.46 15.74
N MET A 43 -5.50 31.04 14.75
CA MET A 43 -5.62 30.69 13.34
C MET A 43 -4.28 30.21 12.76
N PHE A 44 -4.31 29.47 11.66
CA PHE A 44 -3.10 29.11 10.91
C PHE A 44 -2.49 30.37 10.29
N HIS A 45 -1.18 30.53 10.46
CA HIS A 45 -0.45 31.70 9.99
C HIS A 45 0.97 31.31 9.51
N GLY A 46 1.55 32.06 8.59
CA GLY A 46 2.88 31.80 8.03
C GLY A 46 2.99 30.43 7.36
N ARG A 47 4.19 29.85 7.30
CA ARG A 47 4.40 28.54 6.66
C ARG A 47 3.82 27.41 7.51
N GLY A 48 3.05 26.53 6.87
CA GLY A 48 2.49 25.35 7.50
C GLY A 48 2.11 24.24 6.53
N THR A 49 2.05 23.03 7.06
CA THR A 49 1.77 21.80 6.31
C THR A 49 0.56 21.09 6.91
N LEU A 50 -0.41 20.77 6.07
CA LEU A 50 -1.47 19.83 6.38
C LEU A 50 -1.05 18.42 5.97
N TYR A 51 -1.28 17.45 6.85
CA TYR A 51 -1.12 16.03 6.63
C TYR A 51 -2.50 15.38 6.66
N PHE A 52 -2.86 14.69 5.59
CA PHE A 52 -4.15 14.03 5.45
C PHE A 52 -4.06 12.56 5.88
N PRO A 53 -5.15 11.97 6.42
CA PRO A 53 -5.18 10.56 6.81
C PRO A 53 -4.85 9.58 5.67
N ASN A 54 -5.11 9.99 4.42
CA ASN A 54 -4.79 9.21 3.22
C ASN A 54 -3.28 9.21 2.88
N GLY A 55 -2.44 9.89 3.65
CA GLY A 55 -0.99 9.99 3.45
C GLY A 55 -0.55 11.15 2.55
N GLY A 56 -1.47 11.94 2.00
CA GLY A 56 -1.14 13.16 1.28
C GLY A 56 -0.69 14.28 2.23
N LYS A 57 0.02 15.28 1.69
CA LYS A 57 0.37 16.52 2.38
C LYS A 57 0.10 17.74 1.52
N PHE A 58 -0.25 18.86 2.15
CA PHE A 58 -0.44 20.14 1.50
C PHE A 58 0.37 21.22 2.22
N GLU A 59 1.34 21.78 1.52
CA GLU A 59 2.26 22.79 2.04
C GLU A 59 1.88 24.16 1.50
N ALA A 60 1.63 25.13 2.38
CA ALA A 60 1.21 26.46 1.98
C ALA A 60 1.73 27.53 2.95
N GLU A 61 1.68 28.78 2.50
CA GLU A 61 1.70 29.93 3.40
C GLU A 61 0.26 30.24 3.82
N TRP A 62 0.07 30.55 5.09
CA TRP A 62 -1.25 30.70 5.71
C TRP A 62 -1.39 32.13 6.21
N GLU A 63 -2.52 32.75 5.95
CA GLU A 63 -2.87 34.05 6.49
C GLU A 63 -4.31 33.99 7.01
N ARG A 64 -4.48 34.20 8.32
CA ARG A 64 -5.79 34.18 9.00
C ARG A 64 -6.60 32.91 8.69
N GLY A 65 -5.91 31.76 8.71
CA GLY A 65 -6.52 30.44 8.45
C GLY A 65 -6.75 30.12 6.98
N ARG A 66 -6.38 30.98 6.03
CA ARG A 66 -6.52 30.74 4.59
C ARG A 66 -5.15 30.47 3.99
N ALA A 67 -5.06 29.49 3.09
CA ALA A 67 -3.86 29.28 2.30
C ALA A 67 -3.70 30.43 1.28
N VAL A 68 -2.64 31.20 1.41
CA VAL A 68 -2.23 32.26 0.49
C VAL A 68 -0.98 31.76 -0.23
N GLY A 69 -1.00 31.77 -1.56
CA GLY A 69 0.11 31.24 -2.36
C GLY A 69 0.38 32.09 -3.58
N SER A 70 1.66 32.23 -3.91
CA SER A 70 2.18 33.11 -4.97
C SER A 70 2.03 32.57 -6.39
N SER A 71 1.45 31.38 -6.57
CA SER A 71 1.35 30.73 -7.88
C SER A 71 0.02 29.98 -7.98
N GLY A 72 -0.99 30.62 -8.60
CA GLY A 72 -2.25 30.02 -9.13
C GLY A 72 -3.23 29.38 -8.15
N SER A 73 -2.72 28.59 -7.21
CA SER A 73 -3.47 27.62 -6.42
C SER A 73 -2.89 27.43 -5.02
N GLY A 74 -2.46 28.52 -4.36
CA GLY A 74 -2.41 28.63 -2.89
C GLY A 74 -1.45 27.71 -2.10
N GLY A 75 -0.77 26.73 -2.72
CA GLY A 75 0.12 25.77 -2.04
C GLY A 75 0.51 24.57 -2.90
N GLN A 76 1.34 23.68 -2.35
CA GLN A 76 1.87 22.48 -3.00
C GLN A 76 1.22 21.23 -2.40
N LEU A 77 0.38 20.54 -3.20
CA LEU A 77 -0.23 19.26 -2.85
C LEU A 77 0.70 18.11 -3.28
N THR A 78 1.05 17.23 -2.35
CA THR A 78 1.77 15.98 -2.62
C THR A 78 0.90 14.80 -2.18
N PHE A 79 0.68 13.85 -3.07
CA PHE A 79 -0.05 12.62 -2.80
C PHE A 79 0.80 11.61 -2.00
N ARG A 80 0.18 10.56 -1.49
CA ARG A 80 0.83 9.52 -0.67
C ARG A 80 2.02 8.85 -1.36
N ASP A 81 1.92 8.68 -2.68
CA ASP A 81 2.95 8.09 -3.54
C ASP A 81 4.06 9.08 -3.93
N GLY A 82 4.02 10.30 -3.41
CA GLY A 82 4.98 11.36 -3.70
C GLY A 82 4.69 12.15 -4.97
N LEU A 83 3.64 11.83 -5.72
CA LEU A 83 3.20 12.63 -6.86
C LEU A 83 2.87 14.05 -6.40
N GLN A 84 3.44 15.06 -7.03
CA GLN A 84 3.16 16.46 -6.72
C GLN A 84 2.19 17.01 -7.75
N TYR A 85 1.10 17.63 -7.31
CA TYR A 85 0.13 18.28 -8.19
C TYR A 85 0.80 19.40 -9.02
N GLN A 86 0.48 19.44 -10.31
CA GLN A 86 0.88 20.53 -11.21
C GLN A 86 -0.35 21.02 -11.95
N GLU A 87 -0.58 22.33 -11.89
CA GLU A 87 -1.69 22.99 -12.58
C GLU A 87 -1.48 23.00 -14.10
N THR A 88 -0.23 23.09 -14.54
CA THR A 88 0.20 23.08 -15.95
C THR A 88 1.09 21.88 -16.25
N ASP A 89 0.99 21.30 -17.44
CA ASP A 89 1.75 20.11 -17.88
C ASP A 89 1.55 18.88 -16.96
N TRP A 90 0.30 18.61 -16.58
CA TRP A 90 -0.07 17.44 -15.78
C TRP A 90 0.10 16.14 -16.59
N ARG A 91 1.26 15.48 -16.42
CA ARG A 91 1.62 14.24 -17.13
C ARG A 91 1.12 12.95 -16.49
N TYR A 92 0.50 13.04 -15.31
CA TYR A 92 -0.01 11.87 -14.61
C TYR A 92 -1.38 11.45 -15.18
N CYS A 93 -1.45 10.21 -15.68
CA CYS A 93 -2.64 9.66 -16.34
C CYS A 93 -3.19 10.55 -17.46
N ASP A 94 -2.32 10.98 -18.37
CA ASP A 94 -2.74 11.75 -19.54
C ASP A 94 -3.38 10.84 -20.62
N ARG A 95 -3.80 11.43 -21.74
CA ARG A 95 -4.48 10.69 -22.82
C ARG A 95 -3.58 9.61 -23.46
N ILE A 96 -2.27 9.82 -23.44
CA ILE A 96 -1.26 9.01 -24.12
C ILE A 96 -0.63 7.99 -23.15
N ASP A 97 -0.46 8.35 -21.87
CA ASP A 97 0.17 7.53 -20.84
C ASP A 97 -0.71 7.43 -19.59
N ARG A 98 -1.28 6.24 -19.39
CA ARG A 98 -2.17 5.93 -18.26
C ARG A 98 -1.48 5.27 -17.07
N ARG A 99 -0.14 5.18 -17.09
CA ARG A 99 0.60 4.57 -16.00
C ARG A 99 0.40 5.33 -14.69
N PHE A 100 0.35 4.58 -13.60
CA PHE A 100 0.39 5.16 -12.26
C PHE A 100 1.79 5.77 -12.00
N TRP A 101 1.90 6.75 -11.11
CA TRP A 101 3.14 7.48 -10.85
C TRP A 101 4.23 6.53 -10.36
N THR A 102 3.84 5.56 -9.53
CA THR A 102 4.71 4.47 -9.09
C THR A 102 5.27 3.64 -10.25
N GLU A 103 4.52 3.43 -11.32
CA GLU A 103 4.97 2.68 -12.50
C GLU A 103 5.87 3.53 -13.41
N ILE A 104 5.65 4.85 -13.44
CA ILE A 104 6.56 5.80 -14.08
C ILE A 104 7.92 5.80 -13.35
N CYS A 105 7.91 5.82 -12.02
CA CYS A 105 9.14 5.88 -11.22
C CYS A 105 9.88 4.53 -11.10
N HIS A 106 9.15 3.42 -10.98
CA HIS A 106 9.74 2.11 -10.63
C HIS A 106 9.61 1.06 -11.75
N GLY A 107 9.07 1.46 -12.91
CA GLY A 107 8.73 0.55 -13.98
C GLY A 107 7.45 -0.22 -13.68
N ILE A 108 6.96 -0.92 -14.70
CA ILE A 108 5.81 -1.82 -14.56
C ILE A 108 6.31 -3.01 -13.75
N LYS A 109 5.79 -3.17 -12.53
CA LYS A 109 6.01 -4.41 -11.80
C LYS A 109 5.35 -5.53 -12.61
N PRO A 110 6.03 -6.65 -12.86
CA PRO A 110 5.35 -7.81 -13.41
C PRO A 110 4.15 -8.11 -12.51
N ALA A 111 3.06 -8.60 -13.09
CA ALA A 111 1.96 -9.12 -12.28
C ALA A 111 2.59 -9.98 -11.19
N GLY A 112 2.42 -9.59 -9.92
CA GLY A 112 2.89 -10.43 -8.82
C GLY A 112 2.34 -11.84 -9.05
N ARG A 113 3.08 -12.88 -8.65
CA ARG A 113 2.64 -14.28 -8.82
C ARG A 113 1.15 -14.37 -8.54
N THR A 114 0.37 -14.74 -9.56
CA THR A 114 -1.05 -15.00 -9.38
C THR A 114 -1.21 -15.90 -8.17
N GLN A 115 -1.97 -15.48 -7.16
CA GLN A 115 -2.24 -16.36 -6.03
C GLN A 115 -3.09 -17.51 -6.57
N LEU A 116 -2.45 -18.68 -6.74
CA LEU A 116 -3.06 -19.84 -7.37
C LEU A 116 -4.05 -20.55 -6.43
N THR A 117 -3.98 -20.31 -5.11
CA THR A 117 -4.90 -20.86 -4.11
C THR A 117 -5.12 -19.88 -2.95
N ASP A 118 -6.25 -20.01 -2.23
CA ASP A 118 -6.59 -19.19 -1.06
C ASP A 118 -5.93 -19.68 0.25
N ARG A 119 -5.30 -20.86 0.22
CA ARG A 119 -4.80 -21.56 1.40
C ARG A 119 -3.44 -21.01 1.79
N ARG A 120 -3.35 -20.50 3.02
CA ARG A 120 -2.08 -20.12 3.67
C ARG A 120 -1.71 -21.12 4.75
N PRO A 121 -0.41 -21.48 4.91
CA PRO A 121 0.73 -21.10 4.06
C PRO A 121 0.66 -21.74 2.66
N GLU A 122 1.36 -21.14 1.68
CA GLU A 122 1.51 -21.74 0.34
C GLU A 122 2.09 -23.14 0.51
N VAL A 123 1.37 -24.17 0.06
CA VAL A 123 1.90 -25.53 0.07
C VAL A 123 3.00 -25.60 -1.00
N GLU A 124 4.25 -25.66 -0.56
CA GLU A 124 5.39 -25.92 -1.46
C GLU A 124 5.33 -27.38 -1.90
N ILE A 125 5.13 -27.59 -3.20
CA ILE A 125 5.17 -28.92 -3.81
C ILE A 125 6.64 -29.35 -3.86
N PRO A 126 7.02 -30.49 -3.27
CA PRO A 126 8.39 -30.99 -3.35
C PRO A 126 8.85 -31.16 -4.80
N LEU A 127 10.14 -30.99 -5.05
CA LEU A 127 10.70 -31.10 -6.39
C LEU A 127 10.39 -32.47 -7.01
N GLY A 128 9.78 -32.47 -8.19
CA GLY A 128 9.40 -33.69 -8.91
C GLY A 128 8.08 -34.32 -8.45
N TRP A 129 7.42 -33.80 -7.42
CA TRP A 129 6.10 -34.24 -6.96
C TRP A 129 5.01 -33.43 -7.66
N TYR A 130 3.77 -33.92 -7.58
CA TYR A 130 2.62 -33.32 -8.24
C TYR A 130 1.54 -32.97 -7.21
N ASP A 131 0.86 -31.84 -7.38
CA ASP A 131 -0.32 -31.48 -6.60
C ASP A 131 -1.58 -31.89 -7.35
N CYS A 132 -2.25 -32.92 -6.83
CA CYS A 132 -3.50 -33.45 -7.38
C CYS A 132 -4.76 -32.82 -6.76
N GLY A 133 -4.59 -31.79 -5.91
CA GLY A 133 -5.66 -31.01 -5.30
C GLY A 133 -6.22 -31.62 -3.99
N ASP A 134 -6.30 -32.95 -3.91
CA ASP A 134 -6.59 -33.70 -2.67
C ASP A 134 -5.31 -34.07 -1.89
N GLY A 135 -4.14 -34.03 -2.55
CA GLY A 135 -2.84 -34.30 -1.93
C GLY A 135 -1.63 -34.08 -2.85
N LEU A 136 -0.46 -34.42 -2.32
CA LEU A 136 0.82 -34.42 -3.00
C LEU A 136 1.16 -35.84 -3.47
N TYR A 137 1.25 -36.02 -4.78
CA TYR A 137 1.60 -37.27 -5.43
C TYR A 137 3.10 -37.40 -5.68
N ASN A 138 3.66 -38.55 -5.31
CA ASN A 138 5.04 -38.91 -5.62
C ASN A 138 5.08 -39.96 -6.76
N PRO A 139 5.63 -39.63 -7.94
CA PRO A 139 5.68 -40.54 -9.09
C PRO A 139 6.63 -41.73 -8.89
N GLN A 140 7.61 -41.63 -7.98
CA GLN A 140 8.62 -42.68 -7.76
C GLN A 140 8.03 -43.90 -7.05
N ASN A 141 7.05 -43.67 -6.16
CA ASN A 141 6.43 -44.71 -5.36
C ASN A 141 4.92 -44.86 -5.63
N ARG A 142 4.35 -44.00 -6.50
CA ARG A 142 2.94 -43.95 -6.87
C ARG A 142 2.00 -43.82 -5.67
N MET A 143 2.40 -43.01 -4.69
CA MET A 143 1.60 -42.74 -3.49
C MET A 143 1.18 -41.27 -3.44
N VAL A 144 -0.04 -41.04 -2.97
CA VAL A 144 -0.59 -39.73 -2.66
C VAL A 144 -0.52 -39.51 -1.15
N TYR A 145 0.03 -38.36 -0.76
CA TYR A 145 0.15 -37.91 0.61
C TYR A 145 -0.72 -36.68 0.85
N SER A 146 -1.22 -36.49 2.06
CA SER A 146 -1.81 -35.21 2.44
C SER A 146 -0.73 -34.11 2.48
N HIS A 147 -1.14 -32.84 2.52
CA HIS A 147 -0.20 -31.73 2.70
C HIS A 147 0.57 -31.79 4.03
N ASN A 148 0.16 -32.64 4.99
CA ASN A 148 0.88 -32.91 6.23
C ASN A 148 1.76 -34.17 6.14
N MET A 149 2.06 -34.65 4.93
CA MET A 149 2.89 -35.83 4.66
C MET A 149 2.33 -37.14 5.23
N THR A 150 1.01 -37.22 5.49
CA THR A 150 0.36 -38.47 5.86
C THR A 150 -0.06 -39.24 4.62
N PHE A 151 0.19 -40.54 4.58
CA PHE A 151 -0.26 -41.40 3.47
C PHE A 151 -1.79 -41.33 3.33
N LEU A 152 -2.27 -41.11 2.11
CA LEU A 152 -3.69 -41.16 1.77
C LEU A 152 -4.04 -42.45 1.04
N ARG A 153 -3.36 -42.69 -0.09
CA ARG A 153 -3.68 -43.81 -0.99
C ARG A 153 -2.57 -44.07 -2.00
N ASN A 154 -2.62 -45.24 -2.63
CA ASN A 154 -1.85 -45.54 -3.83
C ASN A 154 -2.61 -45.03 -5.06
N ALA A 155 -1.89 -44.52 -6.05
CA ALA A 155 -2.45 -44.21 -7.36
C ALA A 155 -2.35 -45.45 -8.26
N ASP A 156 -3.41 -45.71 -9.04
CA ASP A 156 -3.36 -46.72 -10.09
C ASP A 156 -2.63 -46.18 -11.34
N ILE A 157 -2.62 -46.98 -12.41
CA ILE A 157 -1.90 -46.62 -13.65
C ILE A 157 -2.57 -45.44 -14.35
N ASP A 158 -3.90 -45.48 -14.46
CA ASP A 158 -4.68 -44.44 -15.15
C ASP A 158 -4.56 -43.11 -14.42
N GLU A 159 -4.62 -43.15 -13.08
CA GLU A 159 -4.45 -41.98 -12.25
C GLU A 159 -3.01 -41.44 -12.28
N HIS A 160 -2.00 -42.32 -12.30
CA HIS A 160 -0.62 -41.89 -12.47
C HIS A 160 -0.42 -41.11 -13.76
N GLU A 161 -0.92 -41.64 -14.89
CA GLU A 161 -0.81 -40.99 -16.18
C GLU A 161 -1.56 -39.65 -16.20
N TRP A 162 -2.77 -39.61 -15.60
CA TRP A 162 -3.54 -38.39 -15.48
C TRP A 162 -2.81 -37.33 -14.64
N ILE A 163 -2.29 -37.69 -13.46
CA ILE A 163 -1.58 -36.77 -12.58
C ILE A 163 -0.32 -36.21 -13.27
N VAL A 164 0.49 -37.07 -13.89
CA VAL A 164 1.73 -36.63 -14.55
C VAL A 164 1.44 -35.74 -15.76
N GLY A 165 0.34 -36.00 -16.49
CA GLY A 165 -0.04 -35.25 -17.68
C GLY A 165 -0.80 -33.95 -17.41
N THR A 166 -1.47 -33.81 -16.27
CA THR A 166 -2.41 -32.70 -16.03
C THR A 166 -2.17 -31.91 -14.75
N CYS A 167 -1.57 -32.51 -13.72
CA CYS A 167 -1.38 -31.86 -12.43
C CYS A 167 -0.15 -30.96 -12.39
N ARG A 168 -0.18 -30.00 -11.47
CA ARG A 168 0.93 -29.07 -11.26
C ARG A 168 2.12 -29.82 -10.66
N LYS A 169 3.29 -29.68 -11.28
CA LYS A 169 4.55 -30.25 -10.79
C LYS A 169 5.33 -29.25 -9.94
N GLY A 170 5.95 -29.72 -8.87
CA GLY A 170 7.01 -29.01 -8.17
C GLY A 170 8.26 -28.97 -9.05
N VAL A 171 8.64 -27.79 -9.53
CA VAL A 171 9.79 -27.55 -10.40
C VAL A 171 10.79 -26.61 -9.73
N THR A 172 12.04 -26.64 -10.16
CA THR A 172 13.05 -25.68 -9.66
C THR A 172 12.67 -24.24 -10.06
N PRO A 173 13.16 -23.22 -9.34
CA PRO A 173 12.93 -21.82 -9.72
C PRO A 173 13.38 -21.49 -11.15
N GLU A 174 14.37 -22.21 -11.68
CA GLU A 174 14.91 -22.02 -13.04
C GLU A 174 14.00 -22.61 -14.13
N GLU A 175 13.34 -23.73 -13.85
CA GLU A 175 12.42 -24.40 -14.79
C GLU A 175 11.04 -23.73 -14.88
N GLN A 176 10.70 -22.88 -13.90
CA GLN A 176 9.42 -22.20 -13.81
C GLN A 176 9.19 -21.11 -14.87
N PHE A 177 10.26 -20.68 -15.58
CA PHE A 177 10.22 -19.62 -16.59
C PHE A 177 10.22 -20.13 -18.04
N ASN A 178 10.24 -21.45 -18.26
CA ASN A 178 10.34 -22.07 -19.59
C ASN A 178 9.02 -22.61 -20.15
N HIS A 179 7.86 -22.23 -19.59
CA HIS A 179 6.54 -22.66 -20.05
C HIS A 179 5.57 -21.49 -20.20
#